data_AF-A0A370UEB8-F1
#
_entry.id   AF-A0A370UEB8-F1
#
_cell.length_a   1.000
_cell.length_b   1.000
_cell.length_c   1.000
_cell.angle_alpha   90.00
_cell.angle_beta   90.00
_cell.angle_gamma   90.00
#
_symmetry.space_group_name_H-M   'P 1'
#
loop_
_entity.id
_entity.type
_entity.pdbx_description
1 polymer ?
#
loop_
_entity_poly.entity_id
_entity_poly.type
_entity_poly.pdbx_seq_one_letter_code
_entity_poly.pdbx_strand_id
1 'polypeptide(L)'
;MLASQMNTKTMTFLLPNRPTLPQGVASYDAVPASVVIELNGNHWRKILTIIAKLVTVAEEDWRIVRDQFLWDRVKLIFDPDEASEGWLVIVSKQFHDDFPIPAEAEAIGARHTAHIHQKRIWCPYLDYRQFPNVLVDELVTRIRK
;
A
#
# COMPACT_ATOMS: atom_id res chain seq x y z
N MET A 1 23.33 -13.81 -15.73
CA MET A 1 23.20 -13.94 -14.27
C MET A 1 23.91 -12.78 -13.62
N LEU A 2 23.16 -11.90 -12.95
CA LEU A 2 23.54 -11.08 -11.78
C LEU A 2 22.55 -9.91 -11.65
N ALA A 3 21.40 -10.20 -11.03
CA ALA A 3 20.63 -9.24 -10.24
C ALA A 3 19.84 -10.01 -9.18
N SER A 4 20.47 -11.00 -8.54
CA SER A 4 19.99 -11.57 -7.28
C SER A 4 20.65 -10.81 -6.14
N GLN A 5 20.19 -9.58 -5.91
CA GLN A 5 20.33 -8.93 -4.62
C GLN A 5 18.96 -8.39 -4.23
N MET A 6 18.17 -9.33 -3.68
CA MET A 6 17.03 -9.11 -2.81
C MET A 6 17.33 -7.97 -1.83
N ASN A 7 16.75 -6.78 -2.05
CA ASN A 7 16.42 -5.87 -0.96
C ASN A 7 15.40 -4.78 -1.34
N THR A 8 14.40 -5.10 -2.17
CA THR A 8 13.17 -4.29 -2.17
C THR A 8 12.43 -4.65 -0.89
N LYS A 9 12.54 -3.82 0.16
CA LYS A 9 11.71 -3.98 1.36
C LYS A 9 10.24 -4.07 0.91
N THR A 10 9.69 -5.27 0.90
CA THR A 10 8.30 -5.50 0.53
C THR A 10 7.42 -4.64 1.43
N MET A 11 6.57 -3.82 0.83
CA MET A 11 5.53 -3.11 1.58
C MET A 11 4.29 -3.98 1.61
N THR A 12 3.88 -4.39 2.80
CA THR A 12 2.65 -5.14 3.00
C THR A 12 1.53 -4.17 3.36
N PHE A 13 0.40 -4.25 2.67
CA PHE A 13 -0.79 -3.43 2.93
C PHE A 13 -1.89 -4.31 3.52
N LEU A 14 -2.25 -4.05 4.78
CA LEU A 14 -3.42 -4.63 5.42
C LEU A 14 -4.65 -3.81 5.02
N LEU A 15 -5.50 -4.39 4.17
CA LEU A 15 -6.66 -3.74 3.57
C LEU A 15 -7.97 -4.32 4.13
N PRO A 16 -9.03 -3.50 4.28
CA PRO A 16 -10.34 -3.97 4.75
C PRO A 16 -11.05 -5.00 3.90
N ASN A 17 -10.88 -4.87 2.59
CA ASN A 17 -11.75 -5.49 1.60
C ASN A 17 -10.87 -6.15 0.55
N ARG A 18 -11.21 -7.40 0.23
CA ARG A 18 -10.59 -8.15 -0.88
C ARG A 18 -11.14 -7.65 -2.22
N PRO A 19 -10.34 -7.67 -3.31
CA PRO A 19 -10.86 -7.42 -4.64
C PRO A 19 -11.71 -8.61 -5.07
N THR A 20 -12.70 -8.38 -5.92
CA THR A 20 -13.23 -9.44 -6.78
C THR A 20 -12.14 -9.85 -7.77
N LEU A 21 -11.96 -11.15 -7.95
CA LEU A 21 -11.01 -11.73 -8.90
C LEU A 21 -11.75 -12.39 -10.07
N PRO A 22 -11.13 -12.49 -11.25
CA PRO A 22 -11.69 -13.26 -12.34
C PRO A 22 -11.94 -14.72 -11.94
N GLN A 23 -12.89 -15.37 -12.60
CA GLN A 23 -13.20 -16.78 -12.33
C GLN A 23 -11.95 -17.66 -12.51
N GLY A 24 -11.70 -18.55 -11.54
CA GLY A 24 -10.56 -19.47 -11.57
C GLY A 24 -9.22 -18.85 -11.14
N VAL A 25 -9.17 -17.56 -10.83
CA VAL A 25 -7.98 -16.88 -10.31
C VAL A 25 -7.96 -16.99 -8.78
N ALA A 26 -6.93 -17.64 -8.24
CA ALA A 26 -6.83 -17.90 -6.80
C ALA A 26 -6.33 -16.68 -5.98
N SER A 27 -5.56 -15.77 -6.59
CA SER A 27 -4.93 -14.65 -5.90
C SER A 27 -4.81 -13.41 -6.81
N TYR A 28 -4.74 -12.22 -6.21
CA TYR A 28 -4.71 -10.94 -6.95
C TYR A 28 -3.42 -10.74 -7.75
N ASP A 29 -2.31 -11.34 -7.31
CA ASP A 29 -0.98 -11.25 -7.92
C ASP A 29 -0.79 -12.21 -9.09
N ALA A 30 -1.74 -13.13 -9.31
CA ALA A 30 -1.76 -14.01 -10.48
C ALA A 30 -2.25 -13.31 -11.76
N VAL A 31 -2.71 -12.05 -11.67
CA VAL A 31 -3.17 -11.25 -12.80
C VAL A 31 -2.58 -9.84 -12.75
N PRO A 32 -2.43 -9.13 -13.88
CA PRO A 32 -2.00 -7.74 -13.87
C PRO A 32 -2.93 -6.85 -13.04
N ALA A 33 -2.38 -5.80 -12.42
CA ALA A 33 -3.17 -4.84 -11.64
C ALA A 33 -4.30 -4.19 -12.46
N SER A 34 -4.10 -4.02 -13.77
CA SER A 34 -5.13 -3.53 -14.69
C SER A 34 -6.39 -4.39 -14.70
N VAL A 35 -6.26 -5.72 -14.62
CA VAL A 35 -7.39 -6.67 -14.57
C VAL A 35 -8.17 -6.51 -13.26
N VAL A 36 -7.47 -6.36 -12.14
CA VAL A 36 -8.11 -6.07 -10.84
C VAL A 36 -8.87 -4.74 -10.91
N ILE A 37 -8.28 -3.71 -11.53
CA ILE A 37 -8.90 -2.40 -11.70
C ILE A 37 -10.14 -2.46 -12.60
N GLU A 38 -10.07 -3.16 -13.72
CA GLU A 38 -11.18 -3.29 -14.67
C GLU A 38 -12.38 -3.94 -13.99
N LEU A 39 -12.16 -5.03 -13.25
CA LEU A 39 -13.22 -5.79 -12.59
C LEU A 39 -13.85 -5.06 -11.39
N ASN A 40 -13.05 -4.27 -10.67
CA ASN A 40 -13.48 -3.62 -9.43
C ASN A 40 -13.74 -2.10 -9.55
N GLY A 41 -13.46 -1.54 -10.72
CA GLY A 41 -13.73 -0.15 -11.08
C GLY A 41 -12.91 0.89 -10.31
N ASN A 42 -13.52 2.08 -10.16
CA ASN A 42 -12.87 3.27 -9.58
C ASN A 42 -12.37 3.06 -8.15
N HIS A 43 -12.96 2.12 -7.41
CA HIS A 43 -12.57 1.85 -6.04
C HIS A 43 -11.12 1.33 -5.97
N TRP A 44 -10.87 0.19 -6.60
CA TRP A 44 -9.53 -0.42 -6.63
C TRP A 44 -8.52 0.37 -7.46
N ARG A 45 -8.97 1.12 -8.47
CA ARG A 45 -8.09 2.06 -9.18
C ARG A 45 -7.44 3.07 -8.23
N LYS A 46 -8.19 3.62 -7.27
CA LYS A 46 -7.66 4.58 -6.30
C LYS A 46 -6.64 3.92 -5.38
N ILE A 47 -7.00 2.78 -4.80
CA ILE A 47 -6.16 2.00 -3.89
C ILE A 47 -4.83 1.68 -4.56
N LEU A 48 -4.85 1.00 -5.71
CA LEU A 48 -3.63 0.57 -6.40
C LEU A 48 -2.80 1.75 -6.92
N THR A 49 -3.42 2.88 -7.27
CA THR A 49 -2.67 4.07 -7.66
C THR A 49 -1.92 4.69 -6.48
N ILE A 50 -2.57 4.80 -5.31
CA ILE A 50 -1.90 5.33 -4.11
C ILE A 50 -0.79 4.38 -3.67
N ILE A 51 -1.04 3.07 -3.64
CA ILE A 51 -0.02 2.05 -3.36
C ILE A 51 1.16 2.22 -4.32
N ALA A 52 0.91 2.28 -5.63
CA ALA A 52 1.96 2.45 -6.62
C ALA A 52 2.83 3.68 -6.33
N LYS A 53 2.22 4.84 -6.07
CA LYS A 53 2.96 6.06 -5.74
C LYS A 53 3.83 5.92 -4.48
N LEU A 54 3.34 5.22 -3.45
CA LEU A 54 4.10 4.99 -2.22
C LEU A 54 5.36 4.13 -2.48
N VAL A 55 5.27 3.17 -3.41
CA VAL A 55 6.35 2.19 -3.68
C VAL A 55 7.19 2.49 -4.92
N THR A 56 6.89 3.58 -5.63
CA THR A 56 7.61 4.03 -6.84
C THR A 56 8.83 4.84 -6.44
N VAL A 57 10.05 4.45 -6.82
CA VAL A 57 11.26 5.24 -6.50
C VAL A 57 11.36 6.49 -7.38
N ALA A 58 12.17 7.47 -6.98
CA ALA A 58 12.11 8.86 -7.49
C ALA A 58 12.26 9.03 -9.01
N GLU A 59 12.82 8.05 -9.73
CA GLU A 59 13.06 8.10 -11.18
C GLU A 59 12.01 7.32 -12.00
N GLU A 60 11.06 6.67 -11.35
CA GLU A 60 10.09 5.80 -12.02
C GLU A 60 8.74 6.50 -12.25
N ASP A 61 8.07 6.15 -13.35
CA ASP A 61 6.67 6.50 -13.52
C ASP A 61 5.81 5.52 -12.71
N TRP A 62 5.10 6.04 -11.71
CA TRP A 62 4.20 5.24 -10.88
C TRP A 62 3.13 4.52 -11.70
N ARG A 63 2.78 5.00 -12.90
CA ARG A 63 1.85 4.33 -13.81
C ARG A 63 2.44 3.02 -14.31
N ILE A 64 3.72 3.03 -14.71
CA ILE A 64 4.44 1.83 -15.13
C ILE A 64 4.57 0.88 -13.94
N VAL A 65 4.93 1.39 -12.75
CA VAL A 65 4.98 0.57 -11.54
C VAL A 65 3.63 -0.08 -11.24
N ARG A 66 2.53 0.69 -11.28
CA ARG A 66 1.17 0.15 -11.06
C ARG A 66 0.83 -0.94 -12.05
N ASP A 67 1.10 -0.74 -13.34
CA ASP A 67 0.58 -1.59 -14.40
C ASP A 67 1.47 -2.83 -14.66
N GLN A 68 2.77 -2.76 -14.35
CA GLN A 68 3.74 -3.80 -14.71
C GLN A 68 4.48 -4.42 -13.53
N PHE A 69 4.73 -3.66 -12.45
CA PHE A 69 5.68 -4.07 -11.39
C PHE A 69 5.08 -4.03 -9.98
N LEU A 70 3.76 -3.83 -9.86
CA LEU A 70 3.14 -3.55 -8.56
C LEU A 70 3.31 -4.74 -7.61
N TRP A 71 3.01 -5.93 -8.11
CA TRP A 71 3.02 -7.18 -7.33
C TRP A 71 4.43 -7.65 -6.97
N ASP A 72 5.46 -7.23 -7.72
CA ASP A 72 6.85 -7.50 -7.36
C ASP A 72 7.31 -6.70 -6.13
N ARG A 73 6.55 -5.68 -5.72
CA ARG A 73 6.94 -4.72 -4.68
C ARG A 73 6.05 -4.75 -3.45
N VAL A 74 4.83 -5.25 -3.60
CA VAL A 74 3.81 -5.17 -2.55
C VAL A 74 3.13 -6.49 -2.32
N LYS A 75 2.80 -6.72 -1.05
CA LYS A 75 1.88 -7.78 -0.64
C LYS A 75 0.61 -7.13 -0.12
N LEU A 76 -0.55 -7.56 -0.60
CA LEU A 76 -1.84 -7.23 0.00
C LEU A 76 -2.23 -8.38 0.93
N ILE A 77 -2.55 -8.03 2.18
CA ILE A 77 -3.15 -8.94 3.16
C ILE A 77 -4.49 -8.37 3.60
N PHE A 78 -5.36 -9.25 4.07
CA PHE A 78 -6.73 -8.87 4.44
C PHE A 78 -7.14 -9.41 5.80
N ASP A 79 -6.23 -10.14 6.45
CA ASP A 79 -6.36 -10.66 7.79
C ASP A 79 -5.20 -10.09 8.64
N PRO A 80 -5.49 -9.50 9.81
CA PRO A 80 -4.48 -8.90 10.69
C PRO A 80 -3.42 -9.89 11.19
N ASP A 81 -3.73 -11.20 11.21
CA ASP A 81 -2.82 -12.24 11.69
C ASP A 81 -1.85 -12.73 10.60
N GLU A 82 -2.02 -12.28 9.34
CA GLU A 82 -1.11 -12.62 8.25
C GLU A 82 0.27 -11.98 8.45
N ALA A 83 1.31 -12.82 8.41
CA ALA A 83 2.69 -12.35 8.54
C ALA A 83 3.08 -11.35 7.44
N SER A 84 3.78 -10.31 7.87
CA SER A 84 4.38 -9.28 7.01
C SER A 84 5.88 -9.17 7.27
N GLU A 85 6.63 -8.95 6.20
CA GLU A 85 8.05 -8.64 6.26
C GLU A 85 8.26 -7.20 5.81
N GLY A 86 9.21 -6.49 6.41
CA GLY A 86 9.49 -5.11 6.04
C GLY A 86 8.48 -4.13 6.62
N TRP A 87 7.91 -3.29 5.76
CA TRP A 87 6.95 -2.26 6.15
C TRP A 87 5.53 -2.81 6.14
N LEU A 88 4.78 -2.56 7.22
CA LEU A 88 3.35 -2.85 7.29
C LEU A 88 2.55 -1.54 7.25
N VAL A 89 1.69 -1.40 6.25
CA VAL A 89 0.75 -0.29 6.11
C VAL A 89 -0.64 -0.77 6.49
N ILE A 90 -1.13 -0.26 7.61
CA ILE A 90 -2.43 -0.56 8.19
C ILE A 90 -3.41 0.47 7.64
N VAL A 91 -4.28 0.04 6.74
CA VAL A 91 -5.18 0.93 5.99
C VAL A 91 -6.55 0.93 6.64
N SER A 92 -7.04 2.12 7.01
CA SER A 92 -8.33 2.37 7.68
C SER A 92 -8.29 2.21 9.20
N LYS A 93 -9.14 3.01 9.86
CA LYS A 93 -9.31 3.03 11.31
C LYS A 93 -9.91 1.75 11.89
N GLN A 94 -10.50 0.91 11.05
CA GLN A 94 -11.14 -0.33 11.50
C GLN A 94 -10.16 -1.31 12.18
N PHE A 95 -8.86 -1.20 11.88
CA PHE A 95 -7.82 -2.04 12.46
C PHE A 95 -7.19 -1.42 13.70
N HIS A 96 -7.70 -0.30 14.23
CA HIS A 96 -7.08 0.37 15.37
C HIS A 96 -7.24 -0.39 16.68
N ASP A 97 -8.25 -1.26 16.80
CA ASP A 97 -8.41 -2.11 17.98
C ASP A 97 -7.33 -3.22 17.99
N ASP A 98 -7.07 -3.84 16.83
CA ASP A 98 -6.03 -4.86 16.66
C ASP A 98 -4.62 -4.25 16.60
N PHE A 99 -4.51 -3.03 16.06
CA PHE A 99 -3.27 -2.28 15.90
C PHE A 99 -3.44 -0.86 16.44
N PRO A 100 -3.39 -0.67 17.76
CA PRO A 100 -3.43 0.65 18.35
C PRO A 100 -2.24 1.50 17.87
N ILE A 101 -2.48 2.79 17.65
CA ILE A 101 -1.43 3.74 17.30
C ILE A 101 -0.63 4.04 18.57
N PRO A 102 0.69 3.77 18.60
CA PRO A 102 1.53 4.11 19.75
C PRO A 102 1.54 5.61 20.03
N ALA A 103 1.67 6.01 21.30
CA ALA A 103 1.68 7.42 21.69
C ALA A 103 2.89 8.18 21.10
N GLU A 104 3.98 7.46 20.89
CA GLU A 104 5.24 7.92 20.29
C GLU A 104 5.24 7.86 18.75
N ALA A 105 4.12 7.50 18.11
CA ALA A 105 4.03 7.51 16.66
C ALA A 105 4.10 8.93 16.11
N GLU A 106 4.90 9.12 15.07
CA GLU A 106 5.03 10.41 14.40
C GLU A 106 3.85 10.64 13.47
N ALA A 107 3.12 11.73 13.68
CA ALA A 107 2.06 12.18 12.79
C ALA A 107 2.64 12.85 11.53
N ILE A 108 2.21 12.39 10.36
CA ILE A 108 2.59 12.91 9.04
C ILE A 108 1.35 13.49 8.37
N GLY A 109 1.44 14.75 7.94
CA GLY A 109 0.39 15.49 7.25
C GLY A 109 -0.50 16.34 8.14
N ALA A 110 -1.04 17.42 7.56
CA ALA A 110 -1.76 18.46 8.31
C ALA A 110 -3.26 18.19 8.44
N ARG A 111 -3.98 18.07 7.31
CA ARG A 111 -5.44 17.89 7.29
C ARG A 111 -5.84 16.41 7.34
N HIS A 112 -5.12 15.59 6.59
CA HIS A 112 -5.21 14.13 6.64
C HIS A 112 -3.89 13.64 7.22
N THR A 113 -3.98 12.75 8.18
CA THR A 113 -2.81 12.34 8.97
C THR A 113 -2.60 10.84 8.85
N ALA A 114 -1.39 10.45 8.51
CA ALA A 114 -0.86 9.11 8.73
C ALA A 114 0.04 9.12 9.96
N HIS A 115 0.26 7.98 10.59
CA HIS A 115 1.18 7.84 11.71
C HIS A 115 2.25 6.82 11.37
N ILE A 116 3.50 7.10 11.75
CA ILE A 116 4.62 6.18 11.56
C ILE A 116 5.23 5.85 12.91
N HIS A 117 5.42 4.56 13.17
CA HIS A 117 6.23 4.09 14.27
C HIS A 117 6.97 2.83 13.85
N GLN A 118 8.30 2.83 14.00
CA GLN A 118 9.16 1.74 13.51
C GLN A 118 8.89 1.45 12.02
N LYS A 119 8.58 0.19 11.66
CA LYS A 119 8.21 -0.23 10.29
C LYS A 119 6.71 -0.34 10.08
N ARG A 120 5.91 0.38 10.86
CA ARG A 120 4.44 0.39 10.76
C ARG A 120 3.95 1.78 10.39
N ILE A 121 2.95 1.79 9.53
CA ILE A 121 2.26 3.00 9.07
C ILE A 121 0.78 2.80 9.30
N TRP A 122 0.14 3.69 10.05
CA TRP A 122 -1.30 3.76 10.17
C TRP A 122 -1.80 4.88 9.29
N CYS A 123 -2.71 4.58 8.36
CA CYS A 123 -3.22 5.61 7.48
C CYS A 123 -4.73 5.56 7.26
N PRO A 124 -5.34 6.68 6.81
CA PRO A 124 -6.71 6.68 6.32
C PRO A 124 -6.88 5.71 5.15
N TYR A 125 -8.13 5.52 4.73
CA TYR A 125 -8.40 4.69 3.56
C TYR A 125 -7.73 5.25 2.31
N LEU A 126 -7.28 4.37 1.41
CA LEU A 126 -6.58 4.75 0.17
C LEU A 126 -7.56 5.26 -0.90
N ASP A 127 -8.22 6.37 -0.61
CA ASP A 127 -9.08 7.17 -1.48
C ASP A 127 -8.58 8.62 -1.43
N TYR A 128 -8.46 9.31 -2.57
CA TYR A 128 -7.90 10.66 -2.63
C TYR A 128 -8.59 11.71 -1.75
N ARG A 129 -9.85 11.47 -1.33
CA ARG A 129 -10.55 12.34 -0.38
C ARG A 129 -10.04 12.19 1.05
N GLN A 130 -9.36 11.09 1.35
CA GLN A 130 -8.81 10.77 2.67
C GLN A 130 -7.28 10.68 2.65
N PHE A 131 -6.68 10.38 1.48
CA PHE A 131 -5.27 10.20 1.25
C PHE A 131 -4.85 11.01 0.00
N PRO A 132 -4.76 12.34 0.10
CA PRO A 132 -4.42 13.21 -1.03
C PRO A 132 -2.95 13.06 -1.43
N ASN A 133 -2.59 13.54 -2.63
CA ASN A 133 -1.20 13.49 -3.12
C ASN A 133 -0.20 14.16 -2.17
N VAL A 134 -0.58 15.26 -1.50
CA VAL A 134 0.30 15.90 -0.52
C VAL A 134 0.70 14.95 0.62
N LEU A 135 -0.25 14.11 1.11
CA LEU A 135 0.06 13.12 2.12
C LEU A 135 0.91 11.97 1.57
N VAL A 136 0.73 11.59 0.29
CA VAL A 136 1.61 10.63 -0.39
C VAL A 136 3.05 11.15 -0.40
N ASP A 137 3.25 12.40 -0.81
CA ASP A 137 4.57 13.01 -0.97
C ASP A 137 5.29 13.16 0.39
N GLU A 138 4.58 13.61 1.42
CA GLU A 138 5.07 13.70 2.80
C GLU A 138 5.46 12.33 3.35
N LEU A 139 4.61 11.31 3.16
CA LEU A 139 4.85 9.97 3.65
C LEU A 139 6.02 9.29 2.94
N VAL A 140 6.10 9.42 1.61
CA VAL A 140 7.24 8.92 0.80
C VAL A 140 8.55 9.53 1.27
N THR A 141 8.56 10.85 1.50
CA THR A 141 9.74 11.55 2.02
C THR A 141 10.17 10.97 3.37
N ARG A 142 9.21 10.61 4.23
CA ARG A 142 9.50 10.10 5.57
C ARG A 142 9.96 8.63 5.59
N ILE A 143 9.38 7.77 4.76
CA ILE A 143 9.72 6.33 4.68
C ILE A 143 11.16 6.13 4.16
N ARG A 144 11.65 7.07 3.34
CA ARG A 144 12.97 6.98 2.68
C ARG A 144 14.12 7.62 3.47
N LYS A 145 13.83 8.34 4.55
CA LYS A 145 14.84 8.83 5.49
C LYS A 145 15.34 7.69 6.38
#